data_AF-A0A0A0HPC8-F1
#
_entry.id   AF-A0A0A0HPC8-F1
#
_cell.length_a   1.000
_cell.length_b   1.000
_cell.length_c   1.000
_cell.angle_alpha   90.00
_cell.angle_beta   90.00
_cell.angle_gamma   90.00
#
_symmetry.space_group_name_H-M   'P 1'
#
loop_
_entity.id
_entity.type
_entity.pdbx_description
1 polymer ?
#
loop_
_entity_poly.entity_id
_entity_poly.type
_entity_poly.pdbx_seq_one_letter_code
_entity_poly.pdbx_strand_id
1 'polypeptide(L)'
;MRWVFAALAIWGAIHPMYWFLQWFGQNGYDLMGMVDAWHANAASSGLVWDLTIAAVALTVWVIVEAVQNRHWLGLIVIPATFCIGVSCGLPLYLFLRASRGDARGI
;
A
#
# COMPACT_ATOMS: atom_id res chain seq x y z
N MET A 1 2.56 12.20 -16.07
CA MET A 1 2.70 10.86 -15.42
C MET A 1 2.24 10.84 -13.97
N ARG A 2 2.49 11.87 -13.14
CA ARG A 2 2.10 11.87 -11.71
C ARG A 2 0.62 11.53 -11.44
N TRP A 3 -0.32 12.08 -12.21
CA TRP A 3 -1.75 11.85 -12.03
C TRP A 3 -2.19 10.40 -12.30
N VAL A 4 -1.43 9.65 -13.12
CA VAL A 4 -1.66 8.22 -13.33
C VAL A 4 -1.36 7.45 -12.04
N PHE A 5 -0.28 7.79 -11.34
CA PHE A 5 0.02 7.17 -10.05
C PHE A 5 -0.99 7.55 -8.97
N ALA A 6 -1.51 8.78 -8.98
CA ALA A 6 -2.60 9.17 -8.08
C ALA A 6 -3.89 8.36 -8.35
N ALA A 7 -4.27 8.19 -9.62
CA ALA A 7 -5.42 7.37 -10.00
C ALA A 7 -5.23 5.89 -9.61
N LEU A 8 -4.03 5.34 -9.81
CA LEU A 8 -3.69 3.98 -9.39
C LEU A 8 -3.69 3.82 -7.87
N ALA A 9 -3.26 4.83 -7.11
CA ALA A 9 -3.35 4.81 -5.66
C ALA A 9 -4.80 4.78 -5.17
N ILE A 10 -5.66 5.62 -5.76
CA ILE A 10 -7.10 5.64 -5.45
C ILE A 10 -7.75 4.30 -5.80
N TRP A 11 -7.46 3.75 -6.99
CA TRP A 11 -7.98 2.45 -7.40
C TRP A 11 -7.51 1.32 -6.47
N GLY A 12 -6.21 1.30 -6.16
CA GLY A 12 -5.58 0.35 -5.25
C GLY A 12 -6.05 0.50 -3.80
N ALA A 13 -6.69 1.61 -3.43
CA ALA A 13 -7.32 1.82 -2.14
C ALA A 13 -8.77 1.32 -2.12
N ILE A 14 -9.54 1.70 -3.13
CA ILE A 14 -10.97 1.39 -3.21
C ILE A 14 -11.18 -0.11 -3.38
N HIS A 15 -10.41 -0.75 -4.26
CA HIS A 15 -10.65 -2.15 -4.62
C HIS A 15 -10.47 -3.12 -3.43
N PRO A 16 -9.36 -3.10 -2.67
CA PRO A 16 -9.23 -3.95 -1.49
C PRO A 16 -10.28 -3.59 -0.43
N MET A 17 -10.47 -2.30 -0.15
CA MET A 17 -11.38 -1.86 0.91
C MET A 17 -12.84 -2.30 0.64
N TYR A 18 -13.26 -2.35 -0.62
CA TYR A 18 -14.57 -2.88 -1.00
C TYR A 18 -14.75 -4.35 -0.56
N TRP A 19 -13.77 -5.21 -0.81
CA TRP A 19 -13.82 -6.62 -0.42
C TRP A 19 -13.79 -6.80 1.10
N PHE A 20 -12.97 -6.00 1.79
CA PHE A 20 -12.94 -5.96 3.26
C PHE A 20 -14.29 -5.58 3.85
N LEU A 21 -14.93 -4.51 3.35
CA LEU A 21 -16.23 -4.04 3.84
C LEU A 21 -17.34 -5.06 3.56
N GLN A 22 -17.32 -5.73 2.40
CA GLN A 22 -18.25 -6.81 2.10
C GLN A 22 -18.09 -7.98 3.09
N TRP A 23 -16.85 -8.37 3.38
CA TRP A 23 -16.58 -9.44 4.35
C TRP A 23 -17.02 -9.07 5.76
N PHE A 24 -16.71 -7.84 6.22
CA PHE A 24 -17.16 -7.33 7.52
C PHE A 24 -18.69 -7.22 7.61
N GLY A 25 -19.38 -6.88 6.52
CA GLY A 25 -20.84 -6.84 6.47
C GLY A 25 -21.48 -8.23 6.63
N GLN A 26 -20.78 -9.30 6.25
CA GLN A 26 -21.28 -10.67 6.34
C GLN A 26 -20.84 -11.40 7.62
N ASN A 27 -19.65 -11.11 8.14
CA ASN A 27 -19.01 -11.85 9.24
C ASN A 27 -18.90 -11.04 10.55
N GLY A 28 -19.28 -9.75 10.53
CA GLY A 28 -19.06 -8.83 11.65
C GLY A 28 -17.61 -8.36 11.76
N TYR A 29 -17.32 -7.44 12.69
CA TYR A 29 -15.98 -6.89 12.93
C TYR A 29 -15.06 -7.89 13.65
N ASP A 30 -14.69 -8.98 12.99
CA ASP A 30 -13.75 -9.97 13.51
C ASP A 30 -12.43 -9.98 12.71
N LEU A 31 -11.39 -9.37 13.28
CA LEU A 31 -10.07 -9.34 12.64
C LEU A 31 -9.43 -10.72 12.57
N MET A 32 -9.67 -11.63 13.52
CA MET A 32 -9.06 -12.97 13.48
C MET A 32 -9.73 -13.84 12.43
N GLY A 33 -11.07 -13.83 12.36
CA GLY A 33 -11.81 -14.51 11.30
C GLY A 33 -11.42 -14.02 9.89
N MET A 34 -11.04 -12.75 9.76
CA MET A 34 -10.59 -12.18 8.48
C MET A 34 -9.22 -12.71 8.06
N VAL A 35 -8.29 -12.85 9.00
CA VAL A 35 -6.97 -13.45 8.75
C VAL A 35 -7.14 -14.92 8.34
N ASP A 36 -8.00 -15.65 9.03
CA ASP A 36 -8.34 -17.04 8.66
C ASP A 36 -8.94 -17.10 7.24
N ALA A 37 -9.81 -16.14 6.87
CA ALA A 37 -10.38 -16.06 5.53
C ALA A 37 -9.32 -15.79 4.45
N TRP A 38 -8.29 -14.97 4.73
CA TRP A 38 -7.17 -14.79 3.80
C TRP A 38 -6.31 -16.04 3.67
N HIS A 39 -6.25 -16.86 4.71
CA HIS A 39 -5.56 -18.14 4.72
C HIS A 39 -6.48 -19.33 4.40
N ALA A 40 -7.69 -19.08 3.88
CA ALA A 40 -8.68 -20.12 3.61
C ALA A 40 -8.19 -21.18 2.61
N ASN A 41 -7.25 -20.85 1.73
CA ASN A 41 -6.60 -21.80 0.84
C ASN A 41 -5.13 -21.42 0.54
N ALA A 42 -4.41 -22.32 -0.12
CA ALA A 42 -3.00 -22.13 -0.47
C ALA A 42 -2.77 -20.95 -1.42
N ALA A 43 -3.70 -20.67 -2.34
CA ALA A 43 -3.57 -19.58 -3.31
C ALA A 43 -3.75 -18.21 -2.64
N SER A 44 -4.77 -18.05 -1.79
CA SER A 44 -5.00 -16.82 -1.02
C SER A 44 -3.88 -16.57 0.00
N SER A 45 -3.41 -17.63 0.66
CA SER A 45 -2.23 -17.57 1.54
C SER A 45 -0.98 -17.10 0.78
N GLY A 46 -0.76 -17.60 -0.44
CA GLY A 46 0.34 -17.16 -1.30
C GLY A 46 0.27 -15.68 -1.63
N LEU A 47 -0.93 -15.16 -1.93
CA LEU A 47 -1.15 -13.73 -2.20
C LEU A 47 -0.88 -12.86 -0.97
N VAL A 48 -1.27 -13.30 0.24
CA VAL A 48 -0.94 -12.59 1.48
C VAL A 48 0.57 -12.49 1.68
N TRP A 49 1.30 -13.57 1.45
CA TRP A 49 2.77 -13.57 1.56
C TRP A 49 3.43 -12.66 0.52
N ASP A 50 2.96 -12.69 -0.73
CA ASP A 50 3.44 -11.78 -1.79
C ASP A 50 3.27 -10.30 -1.37
N LEU A 51 2.07 -9.93 -0.92
CA LEU A 51 1.77 -8.57 -0.45
C LEU A 51 2.60 -8.21 0.79
N THR A 52 2.81 -9.15 1.71
CA THR A 52 3.61 -8.92 2.93
C THR A 52 5.08 -8.64 2.57
N ILE A 53 5.66 -9.44 1.68
CA ILE A 53 7.05 -9.24 1.21
C ILE A 53 7.16 -7.88 0.48
N ALA A 54 6.19 -7.55 -0.37
CA ALA A 54 6.16 -6.26 -1.07
C ALA A 54 6.03 -5.08 -0.10
N ALA A 55 5.21 -5.20 0.95
CA ALA A 55 5.07 -4.18 2.00
C ALA A 55 6.39 -3.94 2.75
N VAL A 56 7.09 -5.03 3.12
CA VAL A 56 8.38 -4.95 3.80
C VAL A 56 9.43 -4.31 2.88
N ALA A 57 9.52 -4.75 1.63
CA ALA A 57 10.47 -4.19 0.66
C ALA A 57 10.24 -2.68 0.45
N LEU A 58 8.98 -2.25 0.28
CA LEU A 58 8.63 -0.84 0.14
C LEU A 58 8.96 -0.03 1.40
N THR A 59 8.69 -0.59 2.59
CA THR A 59 8.98 0.06 3.88
C THR A 59 10.48 0.28 4.05
N VAL A 60 11.30 -0.75 3.79
CA VAL A 60 12.77 -0.65 3.85
C VAL A 60 13.27 0.42 2.88
N TRP A 61 12.77 0.41 1.64
CA TRP A 61 13.14 1.41 0.63
C TRP A 61 12.80 2.84 1.06
N VAL A 62 11.58 3.07 1.55
CA VAL A 62 11.13 4.39 2.04
C VAL A 62 12.00 4.87 3.20
N ILE A 63 12.34 3.99 4.15
CA ILE A 63 13.20 4.33 5.29
C ILE A 63 14.59 4.73 4.81
N VAL A 64 15.20 3.92 3.93
CA VAL A 64 16.53 4.19 3.37
C VAL A 64 16.53 5.54 2.64
N GLU A 65 15.51 5.81 1.83
CA GLU A 65 15.41 7.08 1.11
C GLU A 65 15.15 8.27 2.06
N ALA A 66 14.33 8.10 3.09
CA ALA A 66 14.07 9.14 4.09
C ALA A 66 15.34 9.53 4.85
N VAL A 67 16.18 8.54 5.21
CA VAL A 67 17.45 8.77 5.91
C VAL A 67 18.49 9.41 4.98
N GLN A 68 18.69 8.87 3.77
CA GLN A 68 19.73 9.37 2.85
C GLN A 68 19.39 10.75 2.26
N ASN A 69 18.12 10.99 1.93
CA ASN A 69 17.70 12.22 1.24
C ASN A 69 16.92 13.21 2.15
N ARG A 70 16.97 12.99 3.47
CA ARG A 70 16.20 13.71 4.51
C ARG A 70 14.72 13.91 4.13
N HIS A 71 14.13 12.85 3.57
CA HIS A 71 12.79 12.91 2.98
C HIS A 71 11.70 12.40 3.91
N TRP A 72 11.42 13.21 4.93
CA TRP A 72 10.42 12.92 5.96
C TRP A 72 8.99 12.78 5.41
N LEU A 73 8.66 13.47 4.30
CA LEU A 73 7.37 13.33 3.62
C LEU A 73 7.14 11.92 3.04
N GLY A 74 8.22 11.19 2.71
CA GLY A 74 8.12 9.81 2.22
C GLY A 74 7.55 8.84 3.27
N LEU A 75 7.66 9.18 4.56
CA LEU A 75 7.19 8.33 5.66
C LEU A 75 5.66 8.14 5.64
N ILE A 76 4.89 9.02 4.98
CA ILE A 76 3.43 8.89 4.81
C ILE A 76 3.06 7.64 3.99
N VAL A 77 3.99 7.12 3.19
CA VAL A 77 3.79 5.88 2.42
C VAL A 77 3.65 4.67 3.34
N ILE A 78 4.29 4.66 4.51
CA ILE A 78 4.24 3.55 5.46
C ILE A 78 2.81 3.35 5.99
N PRO A 79 2.15 4.34 6.62
CA PRO A 79 0.77 4.18 7.05
C PRO A 79 -0.17 3.95 5.87
N ALA A 80 0.07 4.52 4.69
CA ALA A 80 -0.73 4.20 3.50
C ALA A 80 -0.61 2.72 3.09
N THR A 81 0.58 2.14 3.17
CA THR A 81 0.85 0.73 2.81
C THR A 81 0.16 -0.23 3.77
N PHE A 82 0.19 0.06 5.08
CA PHE A 82 -0.41 -0.82 6.10
C PHE A 82 -1.91 -0.58 6.32
N CYS A 83 -2.39 0.66 6.21
CA CYS A 83 -3.81 0.97 6.45
C CYS A 83 -4.69 0.76 5.20
N ILE A 84 -4.11 0.86 4.00
CA ILE A 84 -4.87 0.80 2.74
C ILE A 84 -4.42 -0.39 1.89
N GLY A 85 -3.10 -0.64 1.84
CA GLY A 85 -2.51 -1.75 1.10
C GLY A 85 -1.31 -1.31 0.24
N VAL A 86 -0.46 -2.28 -0.11
CA VAL A 86 0.75 -2.06 -0.93
C VAL A 86 0.42 -1.49 -2.31
N SER A 87 -0.71 -1.91 -2.87
CA SER A 87 -1.22 -1.42 -4.15
C SER A 87 -1.54 0.08 -4.15
N CYS A 88 -1.77 0.69 -2.98
CA CYS A 88 -1.90 2.15 -2.84
C CYS A 88 -0.55 2.80 -2.47
N GLY A 89 0.19 2.18 -1.55
CA GLY A 89 1.47 2.71 -1.06
C GLY A 89 2.52 2.92 -2.16
N LEU A 90 2.69 1.95 -3.07
CA LEU A 90 3.68 2.04 -4.15
C LEU A 90 3.39 3.16 -5.15
N PRO A 91 2.17 3.31 -5.71
CA PRO A 91 1.85 4.46 -6.55
C PRO A 91 1.92 5.79 -5.79
N LEU A 92 1.52 5.85 -4.51
CA LEU A 92 1.68 7.07 -3.70
C LEU A 92 3.15 7.47 -3.54
N TYR A 93 4.03 6.49 -3.32
CA TYR A 93 5.47 6.71 -3.27
C TYR A 93 6.01 7.28 -4.60
N LEU A 94 5.60 6.69 -5.73
CA LEU A 94 5.98 7.17 -7.06
C LEU A 94 5.44 8.57 -7.35
N PHE A 95 4.24 8.91 -6.87
CA PHE A 95 3.67 10.25 -6.99
C PHE A 95 4.49 11.31 -6.23
N LEU A 96 4.85 11.01 -4.97
CA LEU A 96 5.67 11.89 -4.15
C LEU A 96 7.08 12.07 -4.74
N ARG A 97 7.66 10.98 -5.26
CA ARG A 97 8.96 11.02 -5.95
C ARG A 97 8.90 11.82 -7.25
N ALA A 98 7.85 11.65 -8.06
CA ALA A 98 7.67 12.37 -9.32
C ALA A 98 7.47 13.87 -9.13
N SER A 99 6.72 14.30 -8.10
CA SER A 99 6.51 15.72 -7.81
C SER A 99 7.80 16.46 -7.44
N ARG A 100 8.82 15.73 -6.96
CA ARG A 100 10.16 16.29 -6.68
C ARG A 100 11.04 16.42 -7.92
N GLY A 101 10.85 15.54 -8.92
CA GLY A 101 11.51 15.67 -10.22
C GLY A 101 11.09 16.96 -10.91
N ASP A 102 9.79 17.28 -10.87
CA ASP A 102 9.26 18.54 -11.38
C ASP A 102 9.72 19.77 -10.55
N ALA A 103 9.80 19.64 -9.22
CA ALA A 103 10.26 20.75 -8.35
C ALA A 103 11.77 21.07 -8.49
N ARG A 104 12.56 20.17 -9.10
CA ARG A 104 13.99 20.36 -9.35
C ARG A 104 14.33 20.85 -10.75
N GLY A 105 13.33 21.19 -11.58
CA GLY A 105 13.51 21.90 -12.86
C GLY A 105 14.60 21.32 -13.76
N ILE A 106 14.24 20.31 -14.56
CA ILE A 106 14.89 20.12 -15.86
C ILE A 106 14.09 20.92 -16.87
#